data_AF-A0A820KN11-F1
#
_entry.id   AF-A0A820KN11-F1
#
_cell.length_a   1.000
_cell.length_b   1.000
_cell.length_c   1.000
_cell.angle_alpha   90.00
_cell.angle_beta   90.00
_cell.angle_gamma   90.00
#
_symmetry.space_group_name_H-M   'P 1'
#
loop_
_entity.id
_entity.type
_entity.pdbx_description
1 polymer ?
#
loop_
_entity_poly.entity_id
_entity_poly.type
_entity_poly.pdbx_seq_one_letter_code
_entity_poly.pdbx_strand_id
1 'polypeptide(L)'
;PWPFKSGAGTNWFDLYLTEACSHAFQCLYNNIGGAIESMSDFWRVVATTYKNYSNILGYEIINEPWAGNYFANPTLFLPGIAGEKNLQPLYEKVAKAIRSVDNDTLIFYEPVTWGVRLNGKYFGTGFTHVPGGNDYRNRSVLSYHYYCIILSVKPVPDNSTIPVFDRLLCDDVEGPALFRSVQTDLAQLGGLSIFN
;
A
#
# COMPACT_ATOMS: atom_id res chain seq x y z
N PRO A 1 -3.28 -25.12 9.71
CA PRO A 1 -4.44 -25.25 8.81
C PRO A 1 -5.69 -24.69 9.48
N TRP A 2 -6.38 -23.78 8.79
CA TRP A 2 -7.52 -23.01 9.26
C TRP A 2 -8.64 -23.88 9.89
N PRO A 3 -9.34 -23.38 10.94
CA PRO A 3 -9.04 -22.18 11.72
C PRO A 3 -7.85 -22.39 12.66
N PHE A 4 -7.07 -21.33 12.91
CA PHE A 4 -6.06 -21.36 13.96
C PHE A 4 -6.73 -21.68 15.30
N LYS A 5 -6.45 -22.87 15.85
CA LYS A 5 -7.14 -23.39 17.05
C LYS A 5 -6.75 -22.66 18.34
N SER A 6 -5.64 -21.93 18.31
CA SER A 6 -5.20 -20.94 19.31
C SER A 6 -4.10 -20.07 18.68
N GLY A 7 -3.94 -18.83 19.15
CA GLY A 7 -2.81 -17.96 18.77
C GLY A 7 -3.01 -17.00 17.59
N ALA A 8 -4.19 -16.97 16.96
CA ALA A 8 -4.56 -15.83 16.12
C ALA A 8 -4.55 -14.56 16.99
N GLY A 9 -3.65 -13.61 16.71
CA GLY A 9 -3.50 -12.39 17.49
C GLY A 9 -2.40 -12.40 18.56
N THR A 10 -1.44 -13.33 18.51
CA THR A 10 -0.20 -13.15 19.31
C THR A 10 0.71 -12.07 18.71
N ASN A 11 0.67 -11.90 17.38
CA ASN A 11 1.14 -10.72 16.66
C ASN A 11 -0.05 -10.07 15.93
N TRP A 12 -0.12 -8.73 15.91
CA TRP A 12 -1.17 -7.98 15.22
C TRP A 12 -1.21 -8.29 13.71
N PHE A 13 -0.04 -8.54 13.10
CA PHE A 13 0.07 -8.82 11.68
C PHE A 13 -0.64 -10.12 11.27
N ASP A 14 -0.68 -11.13 12.17
CA ASP A 14 -1.35 -12.40 11.88
C ASP A 14 -2.86 -12.24 11.61
N LEU A 15 -3.46 -11.13 12.05
CA LEU A 15 -4.86 -10.83 11.79
C LEU A 15 -5.14 -10.58 10.30
N TYR A 16 -4.18 -10.03 9.56
CA TYR A 16 -4.29 -9.83 8.10
C TYR A 16 -4.40 -11.17 7.34
N LEU A 17 -3.83 -12.24 7.90
CA LEU A 17 -3.85 -13.59 7.33
C LEU A 17 -5.16 -14.35 7.62
N THR A 18 -6.14 -13.72 8.26
CA THR A 18 -7.45 -14.34 8.51
C THR A 18 -8.39 -14.14 7.33
N GLU A 19 -9.26 -15.13 7.08
CA GLU A 19 -10.30 -15.04 6.04
C GLU A 19 -11.24 -13.86 6.30
N ALA A 20 -11.59 -13.59 7.56
CA ALA A 20 -12.45 -12.48 7.93
C ALA A 20 -11.84 -11.11 7.58
N CYS A 21 -10.56 -10.90 7.90
CA CYS A 21 -9.86 -9.66 7.53
C CYS A 21 -9.76 -9.52 5.99
N SER A 22 -9.35 -10.59 5.32
CA SER A 22 -9.21 -10.61 3.86
C SER A 22 -10.56 -10.36 3.15
N HIS A 23 -11.66 -10.90 3.68
CA HIS A 23 -13.02 -10.62 3.22
C HIS A 23 -13.42 -9.17 3.48
N ALA A 24 -13.15 -8.61 4.66
CA ALA A 24 -13.47 -7.21 4.97
C ALA A 24 -12.79 -6.23 3.99
N PHE A 25 -11.50 -6.43 3.68
CA PHE A 25 -10.81 -5.65 2.66
C PHE A 25 -11.44 -5.83 1.28
N GLN A 26 -11.82 -7.05 0.90
CA GLN A 26 -12.52 -7.25 -0.37
C GLN A 26 -13.89 -6.57 -0.41
N CYS A 27 -14.62 -6.50 0.71
CA CYS A 27 -15.86 -5.74 0.80
C CYS A 27 -15.62 -4.24 0.57
N LEU A 28 -14.54 -3.68 1.11
CA LEU A 28 -14.11 -2.31 0.81
C LEU A 28 -13.86 -2.16 -0.70
N TYR A 29 -13.02 -3.00 -1.31
CA TYR A 29 -12.66 -2.90 -2.73
C TYR A 29 -13.83 -3.14 -3.69
N ASN A 30 -14.75 -4.03 -3.33
CA ASN A 30 -15.99 -4.28 -4.07
C ASN A 30 -17.08 -3.24 -3.77
N ASN A 31 -16.77 -2.26 -2.93
CA ASN A 31 -17.67 -1.18 -2.55
C ASN A 31 -18.99 -1.66 -1.91
N ILE A 32 -18.93 -2.74 -1.15
CA ILE A 32 -20.10 -3.31 -0.47
C ILE A 32 -20.62 -2.29 0.54
N GLY A 33 -21.93 -2.01 0.48
CA GLY A 33 -22.57 -1.03 1.36
C GLY A 33 -22.14 0.43 1.12
N GLY A 34 -21.47 0.73 0.01
CA GLY A 34 -20.97 2.07 -0.28
C GLY A 34 -19.70 2.46 0.49
N ALA A 35 -18.86 1.47 0.83
CA ALA A 35 -17.66 1.68 1.63
C ALA A 35 -16.66 2.66 0.99
N ILE A 36 -16.44 2.58 -0.33
CA ILE A 36 -15.56 3.51 -1.05
C ILE A 36 -16.18 4.90 -1.13
N GLU A 37 -17.51 5.04 -1.31
CA GLU A 37 -18.17 6.36 -1.22
C GLU A 37 -17.94 6.97 0.15
N SER A 38 -18.16 6.20 1.22
CA SER A 38 -17.97 6.68 2.59
C SER A 38 -16.52 7.11 2.85
N MET A 39 -15.55 6.34 2.37
CA MET A 39 -14.13 6.70 2.45
C MET A 39 -13.79 7.94 1.60
N SER A 40 -14.39 8.06 0.42
CA SER A 40 -14.21 9.21 -0.47
C SER A 40 -14.82 10.49 0.13
N ASP A 41 -15.96 10.37 0.78
CA ASP A 41 -16.63 11.46 1.48
C ASP A 41 -15.82 11.93 2.69
N PHE A 42 -15.27 10.99 3.46
CA PHE A 42 -14.31 11.28 4.54
C PHE A 42 -13.12 12.08 4.00
N TRP A 43 -12.47 11.60 2.94
CA TRP A 43 -11.31 12.29 2.36
C TRP A 43 -11.66 13.65 1.75
N ARG A 44 -12.85 13.81 1.18
CA ARG A 44 -13.34 15.12 0.72
C ARG A 44 -13.47 16.11 1.88
N VAL A 45 -13.94 15.68 3.05
CA VAL A 45 -14.02 16.52 4.25
C VAL A 45 -12.63 16.91 4.74
N VAL A 46 -11.70 15.96 4.82
CA VAL A 46 -10.30 16.22 5.20
C VAL A 46 -9.67 17.24 4.25
N ALA A 47 -9.75 17.01 2.94
CA ALA A 47 -9.19 17.91 1.93
C ALA A 47 -9.83 19.31 1.99
N THR A 48 -11.15 19.39 2.13
CA THR A 48 -11.85 20.69 2.29
C THR A 48 -11.33 21.47 3.48
N THR A 49 -11.05 20.77 4.59
CA THR A 49 -10.60 21.37 5.84
C THR A 49 -9.17 21.88 5.72
N TYR A 50 -8.28 21.11 5.08
CA TYR A 50 -6.84 21.33 5.15
C TYR A 50 -6.20 21.96 3.91
N LYS A 51 -6.91 22.12 2.79
CA LYS A 51 -6.34 22.62 1.51
C LYS A 51 -5.62 23.97 1.56
N ASN A 52 -5.94 24.83 2.52
CA ASN A 52 -5.34 26.16 2.66
C ASN A 52 -4.18 26.20 3.68
N TYR A 53 -3.80 25.07 4.27
CA TYR A 53 -2.74 24.99 5.27
C TYR A 53 -1.41 24.60 4.62
N SER A 54 -0.49 25.56 4.50
CA SER A 54 0.82 25.37 3.86
C SER A 54 1.75 24.40 4.60
N ASN A 55 1.46 24.09 5.87
CA ASN A 55 2.20 23.12 6.67
C ASN A 55 1.69 21.67 6.51
N ILE A 56 0.67 21.45 5.68
CA ILE A 56 0.19 20.11 5.32
C ILE A 56 0.86 19.72 4.01
N LEU A 57 1.75 18.71 4.07
CA LEU A 57 2.48 18.24 2.90
C LEU A 57 1.56 17.48 1.93
N GLY A 58 0.69 16.61 2.47
CA GLY A 58 -0.26 15.86 1.67
C GLY A 58 -1.13 14.89 2.45
N TYR A 59 -1.86 14.07 1.70
CA TYR A 59 -2.85 13.12 2.19
C TYR A 59 -2.44 11.69 1.83
N GLU A 60 -2.13 10.86 2.82
CA GLU A 60 -1.90 9.43 2.61
C GLU A 60 -3.22 8.67 2.73
N ILE A 61 -3.71 8.13 1.61
CA ILE A 61 -5.10 7.65 1.49
C ILE A 61 -5.39 6.49 2.45
N ILE A 62 -4.46 5.54 2.57
CA ILE A 62 -4.56 4.37 3.43
C ILE A 62 -3.16 3.79 3.66
N ASN A 63 -2.83 3.54 4.92
CA ASN A 63 -1.61 2.86 5.33
C ASN A 63 -1.74 1.35 5.07
N GLU A 64 -0.71 0.77 4.46
CA GLU A 64 -0.52 -0.68 4.29
C GLU A 64 -1.78 -1.42 3.82
N PRO A 65 -2.34 -1.08 2.64
CA PRO A 65 -3.53 -1.74 2.14
C PRO A 65 -3.29 -3.25 1.92
N TRP A 66 -4.25 -4.08 2.34
CA TRP A 66 -4.17 -5.51 2.13
C TRP A 66 -4.55 -5.91 0.69
N ALA A 67 -4.12 -7.08 0.25
CA ALA A 67 -4.40 -7.55 -1.10
C ALA A 67 -5.88 -7.83 -1.43
N GLY A 68 -6.73 -8.02 -0.41
CA GLY A 68 -8.12 -8.44 -0.54
C GLY A 68 -8.33 -9.93 -0.22
N ASN A 69 -9.41 -10.53 -0.73
CA ASN A 69 -9.79 -11.89 -0.34
C ASN A 69 -9.05 -12.96 -1.14
N TYR A 70 -7.81 -13.24 -0.77
CA TYR A 70 -6.99 -14.26 -1.42
C TYR A 70 -7.47 -15.70 -1.14
N PHE A 71 -8.33 -15.92 -0.14
CA PHE A 71 -8.96 -17.24 0.07
C PHE A 71 -9.97 -17.55 -1.03
N ALA A 72 -10.77 -16.55 -1.43
CA ALA A 72 -11.72 -16.67 -2.53
C ALA A 72 -11.03 -16.58 -3.90
N ASN A 73 -9.98 -15.77 -4.01
CA ASN A 73 -9.20 -15.62 -5.24
C ASN A 73 -7.68 -15.58 -4.93
N PRO A 74 -6.98 -16.73 -4.99
CA PRO A 74 -5.56 -16.82 -4.66
C PRO A 74 -4.64 -15.92 -5.50
N THR A 75 -5.07 -15.52 -6.70
CA THR A 75 -4.29 -14.61 -7.55
C THR A 75 -4.09 -13.23 -6.94
N LEU A 76 -4.93 -12.81 -5.98
CA LEU A 76 -4.76 -11.54 -5.28
C LEU A 76 -3.49 -11.50 -4.42
N PHE A 77 -2.90 -12.64 -4.06
CA PHE A 77 -1.63 -12.63 -3.33
C PHE A 77 -0.45 -12.16 -4.22
N LEU A 78 -0.63 -12.14 -5.54
CA LEU A 78 0.28 -11.47 -6.46
C LEU A 78 0.00 -9.95 -6.40
N PRO A 79 0.95 -9.14 -5.91
CA PRO A 79 0.70 -7.74 -5.58
C PRO A 79 0.29 -6.91 -6.80
N GLY A 80 0.82 -7.23 -7.99
CA GLY A 80 0.44 -6.53 -9.21
C GLY A 80 -1.02 -6.75 -9.59
N ILE A 81 -1.56 -7.95 -9.33
CA ILE A 81 -2.98 -8.26 -9.57
C ILE A 81 -3.87 -7.55 -8.55
N ALA A 82 -3.48 -7.55 -7.27
CA ALA A 82 -4.22 -6.82 -6.24
C ALA A 82 -4.20 -5.31 -6.48
N GLY A 83 -3.05 -4.75 -6.84
CA GLY A 83 -2.91 -3.34 -7.19
C GLY A 83 -3.83 -2.93 -8.34
N GLU A 84 -3.80 -3.69 -9.44
CA GLU A 84 -4.63 -3.41 -10.61
C GLU A 84 -6.13 -3.55 -10.31
N LYS A 85 -6.54 -4.63 -9.63
CA LYS A 85 -7.96 -4.96 -9.45
C LYS A 85 -8.62 -4.26 -8.27
N ASN A 86 -7.88 -4.02 -7.20
CA ASN A 86 -8.42 -3.53 -5.93
C ASN A 86 -7.96 -2.10 -5.62
N LEU A 87 -6.65 -1.83 -5.68
CA LEU A 87 -6.10 -0.56 -5.20
C LEU A 87 -6.25 0.59 -6.21
N GLN A 88 -5.96 0.38 -7.49
CA GLN A 88 -6.11 1.43 -8.51
C GLN A 88 -7.56 1.98 -8.53
N PRO A 89 -8.63 1.15 -8.59
CA PRO A 89 -10.00 1.68 -8.60
C PRO A 89 -10.38 2.42 -7.31
N LEU A 90 -9.91 1.95 -6.15
CA LEU A 90 -10.09 2.63 -4.87
C LEU A 90 -9.45 4.03 -4.92
N TYR A 91 -8.18 4.10 -5.32
CA TYR A 91 -7.43 5.35 -5.37
C TYR A 91 -7.98 6.34 -6.40
N GLU A 92 -8.43 5.88 -7.56
CA GLU A 92 -9.09 6.77 -8.53
C GLU A 92 -10.33 7.43 -7.95
N LYS A 93 -11.14 6.68 -7.20
CA LYS A 93 -12.39 7.20 -6.61
C LYS A 93 -12.12 8.19 -5.48
N VAL A 94 -11.18 7.87 -4.58
CA VAL A 94 -10.77 8.75 -3.48
C VAL A 94 -10.07 10.00 -4.01
N ALA A 95 -9.13 9.86 -4.96
CA ALA A 95 -8.42 10.98 -5.55
C ALA A 95 -9.39 11.93 -6.26
N LYS A 96 -10.38 11.40 -7.01
CA LYS A 96 -11.43 12.23 -7.61
C LYS A 96 -12.21 13.04 -6.57
N ALA A 97 -12.52 12.46 -5.42
CA ALA A 97 -13.21 13.17 -4.34
C ALA A 97 -12.34 14.26 -3.70
N ILE A 98 -11.06 14.00 -3.47
CA ILE A 98 -10.09 15.00 -2.99
C ILE A 98 -9.96 16.14 -4.02
N ARG A 99 -9.70 15.81 -5.29
CA ARG A 99 -9.50 16.77 -6.38
C ARG A 99 -10.73 17.61 -6.71
N SER A 100 -11.93 17.18 -6.31
CA SER A 100 -13.14 18.00 -6.40
C SER A 100 -13.12 19.25 -5.52
N VAL A 101 -12.29 19.27 -4.46
CA VAL A 101 -12.23 20.37 -3.48
C VAL A 101 -10.83 20.95 -3.27
N ASP A 102 -9.78 20.17 -3.59
CA ASP A 102 -8.37 20.51 -3.45
C ASP A 102 -7.56 19.96 -4.63
N ASN A 103 -7.14 20.85 -5.52
CA ASN A 103 -6.42 20.46 -6.72
C ASN A 103 -4.90 20.33 -6.52
N ASP A 104 -4.34 20.82 -5.41
CA ASP A 104 -2.90 21.11 -5.30
C ASP A 104 -2.16 20.25 -4.29
N THR A 105 -2.76 19.93 -3.14
CA THR A 105 -2.11 19.17 -2.06
C THR A 105 -1.68 17.78 -2.54
N LEU A 106 -0.51 17.29 -2.12
CA LEU A 106 0.01 15.99 -2.57
C LEU A 106 -0.90 14.83 -2.14
N ILE A 107 -1.04 13.82 -2.98
CA ILE A 107 -1.67 12.54 -2.61
C ILE A 107 -0.58 11.48 -2.49
N PHE A 108 -0.46 10.91 -1.29
CA PHE A 108 0.39 9.75 -0.99
C PHE A 108 -0.46 8.48 -1.13
N TYR A 109 0.05 7.52 -1.88
CA TYR A 109 -0.65 6.26 -2.15
C TYR A 109 0.33 5.09 -2.06
N GLU A 110 -0.15 3.99 -1.47
CA GLU A 110 0.66 2.82 -1.20
C GLU A 110 0.22 1.64 -2.08
N PRO A 111 1.15 0.79 -2.53
CA PRO A 111 0.79 -0.54 -3.01
C PRO A 111 0.47 -1.45 -1.82
N VAL A 112 0.09 -2.70 -2.08
CA VAL A 112 0.18 -3.72 -1.03
C VAL A 112 1.63 -3.80 -0.52
N THR A 113 1.84 -4.12 0.76
CA THR A 113 3.14 -3.92 1.43
C THR A 113 4.32 -4.67 0.80
N TRP A 114 4.08 -5.75 0.06
CA TRP A 114 5.12 -6.48 -0.68
C TRP A 114 5.22 -6.12 -2.18
N GLY A 115 4.40 -5.17 -2.66
CA GLY A 115 4.28 -4.76 -4.06
C GLY A 115 5.37 -3.83 -4.57
N VAL A 116 6.34 -3.42 -3.73
CA VAL A 116 7.53 -2.65 -4.14
C VAL A 116 8.82 -3.49 -4.13
N ARG A 117 8.73 -4.77 -3.78
CA ARG A 117 9.95 -5.61 -3.64
C ARG A 117 10.55 -6.00 -5.00
N LEU A 118 9.68 -6.13 -6.00
CA LEU A 118 10.00 -6.54 -7.37
C LEU A 118 9.13 -5.71 -8.32
N ASN A 119 9.38 -5.82 -9.62
CA ASN A 119 8.58 -5.11 -10.63
C ASN A 119 7.84 -6.06 -11.56
N GLY A 120 7.10 -5.43 -12.45
CA GLY A 120 6.39 -6.10 -13.53
C GLY A 120 4.96 -6.43 -13.13
N LYS A 121 4.25 -7.00 -14.11
CA LYS A 121 2.79 -7.17 -14.06
C LYS A 121 2.26 -7.90 -12.82
N TYR A 122 3.02 -8.88 -12.31
CA TYR A 122 2.54 -9.75 -11.24
C TYR A 122 3.13 -9.40 -9.87
N PHE A 123 4.37 -8.91 -9.83
CA PHE A 123 5.12 -8.74 -8.58
C PHE A 123 5.39 -7.28 -8.21
N GLY A 124 5.09 -6.32 -9.10
CA GLY A 124 5.14 -4.90 -8.79
C GLY A 124 3.86 -4.35 -8.21
N THR A 125 3.74 -3.03 -8.21
CA THR A 125 2.66 -2.28 -7.54
C THR A 125 1.28 -2.55 -8.12
N GLY A 126 1.19 -2.90 -9.41
CA GLY A 126 -0.06 -3.08 -10.14
C GLY A 126 -0.71 -1.78 -10.63
N PHE A 127 -0.13 -0.62 -10.33
CA PHE A 127 -0.62 0.65 -10.83
C PHE A 127 -0.25 0.84 -12.30
N THR A 128 -1.15 1.48 -13.04
CA THR A 128 -0.90 1.88 -14.43
C THR A 128 -0.74 3.38 -14.59
N HIS A 129 -1.21 4.15 -13.60
CA HIS A 129 -1.10 5.60 -13.50
C HIS A 129 -1.21 6.02 -12.04
N VAL A 130 -0.72 7.23 -11.74
CA VAL A 130 -0.92 7.84 -10.42
C VAL A 130 -2.41 8.10 -10.14
N PRO A 131 -2.83 8.18 -8.86
CA PRO A 131 -4.22 8.48 -8.51
C PRO A 131 -4.73 9.77 -9.18
N GLY A 132 -5.88 9.68 -9.85
CA GLY A 132 -6.51 10.79 -10.56
C GLY A 132 -6.03 10.96 -12.01
N GLY A 133 -5.06 10.16 -12.45
CA GLY A 133 -4.56 10.16 -13.82
C GLY A 133 -3.35 11.07 -14.08
N ASN A 134 -2.94 11.13 -15.35
CA ASN A 134 -1.65 11.70 -15.76
C ASN A 134 -1.47 13.19 -15.40
N ASP A 135 -2.56 13.94 -15.30
CA ASP A 135 -2.52 15.37 -14.97
C ASP A 135 -2.02 15.62 -13.53
N TYR A 136 -2.10 14.60 -12.67
CA TYR A 136 -1.70 14.68 -11.27
C TYR A 136 -0.32 14.07 -10.99
N ARG A 137 0.43 13.64 -12.02
CA ARG A 137 1.79 13.08 -11.85
C ARG A 137 2.68 13.98 -11.02
N ASN A 138 2.59 15.30 -11.17
CA ASN A 138 3.43 16.24 -10.43
C ASN A 138 3.04 16.42 -8.94
N ARG A 139 1.96 15.78 -8.47
CA ARG A 139 1.41 15.92 -7.12
C ARG A 139 0.86 14.62 -6.54
N SER A 140 1.40 13.50 -7.03
CA SER A 140 1.15 12.16 -6.50
C SER A 140 2.47 11.53 -6.10
N VAL A 141 2.48 10.89 -4.94
CA VAL A 141 3.67 10.33 -4.30
C VAL A 141 3.43 8.87 -3.99
N LEU A 142 4.22 7.98 -4.58
CA LEU A 142 4.25 6.56 -4.20
C LEU A 142 4.90 6.45 -2.82
N SER A 143 4.10 6.30 -1.77
CA SER A 143 4.59 5.99 -0.43
C SER A 143 4.77 4.48 -0.28
N TYR A 144 5.87 4.06 0.33
CA TYR A 144 6.15 2.64 0.53
C TYR A 144 6.94 2.42 1.82
N HIS A 145 6.82 1.20 2.32
CA HIS A 145 7.50 0.76 3.53
C HIS A 145 8.60 -0.23 3.15
N TYR A 146 9.65 -0.25 3.95
CA TYR A 146 10.78 -1.17 3.82
C TYR A 146 10.97 -1.88 5.16
N TYR A 147 10.50 -3.12 5.18
CA TYR A 147 10.81 -4.08 6.23
C TYR A 147 11.59 -5.22 5.60
N CYS A 148 12.83 -5.45 6.06
CA CYS A 148 13.58 -6.62 5.61
C CYS A 148 12.82 -7.90 6.01
N ILE A 149 12.45 -8.75 5.03
CA ILE A 149 11.53 -9.86 5.30
C ILE A 149 12.12 -10.84 6.30
N ILE A 150 13.44 -11.02 6.25
CA ILE A 150 14.18 -11.92 7.12
C ILE A 150 13.97 -11.51 8.58
N LEU A 151 14.03 -10.21 8.87
CA LEU A 151 13.84 -9.68 10.22
C LEU A 151 12.36 -9.67 10.62
N SER A 152 11.45 -9.51 9.67
CA SER A 152 10.00 -9.62 9.93
C SER A 152 9.57 -11.06 10.29
N VAL A 153 10.17 -12.08 9.66
CA VAL A 153 9.82 -13.49 9.89
C VAL A 153 10.69 -14.19 10.94
N LYS A 154 11.89 -13.65 11.20
CA LYS A 154 12.78 -14.06 12.28
C LYS A 154 13.12 -12.83 13.13
N PRO A 155 12.19 -12.39 13.99
CA PRO A 155 12.44 -11.27 14.87
C PRO A 155 13.67 -11.54 15.73
N VAL A 156 14.61 -10.60 15.72
CA VAL A 156 15.80 -10.64 16.56
C VAL A 156 15.40 -10.07 17.93
N PRO A 157 15.64 -10.77 19.05
CA PRO A 157 15.28 -10.28 20.37
C PRO A 157 15.86 -8.89 20.67
N ASP A 158 15.12 -8.07 21.43
CA ASP A 158 15.62 -6.77 21.91
C ASP A 158 17.01 -6.93 22.56
N ASN A 159 17.92 -5.99 22.27
CA ASN A 159 19.33 -5.99 22.68
C ASN A 159 20.23 -7.09 22.10
N SER A 160 19.80 -7.85 21.08
CA SER A 160 20.68 -8.80 20.38
C SER A 160 21.13 -8.27 19.01
N THR A 161 22.34 -8.67 18.59
CA THR A 161 22.88 -8.28 17.28
C THR A 161 22.25 -9.12 16.18
N ILE A 162 21.76 -8.47 15.12
CA ILE A 162 21.30 -9.13 13.90
C ILE A 162 22.44 -10.01 13.35
N PRO A 163 22.20 -11.31 13.05
CA PRO A 163 23.22 -12.17 12.45
C PRO A 163 23.83 -11.55 11.19
N VAL A 164 25.14 -11.67 11.03
CA VAL A 164 25.89 -10.99 9.95
C VAL A 164 25.31 -11.29 8.56
N PHE A 165 24.95 -12.56 8.30
CA PHE A 165 24.36 -12.95 7.01
C PHE A 165 22.97 -12.34 6.79
N ASP A 166 22.13 -12.27 7.82
CA ASP A 166 20.81 -11.66 7.72
C ASP A 166 20.93 -10.16 7.45
N ARG A 167 21.85 -9.49 8.15
CA ARG A 167 22.17 -8.08 7.91
C ARG A 167 22.65 -7.82 6.48
N LEU A 168 23.60 -8.61 5.97
CA LEU A 168 24.10 -8.46 4.60
C LEU A 168 22.99 -8.68 3.56
N LEU A 169 22.09 -9.63 3.78
CA LEU A 169 20.95 -9.84 2.89
C LEU A 169 19.98 -8.65 2.91
N CYS A 170 19.71 -8.06 4.08
CA CYS A 170 18.89 -6.87 4.18
C CYS A 170 19.55 -5.65 3.49
N ASP A 171 20.79 -5.35 3.88
CA ASP A 171 21.50 -4.12 3.51
C ASP A 171 21.96 -4.14 2.03
N ASP A 172 22.45 -5.29 1.54
CA ASP A 172 23.12 -5.37 0.23
C ASP A 172 22.25 -6.02 -0.87
N VAL A 173 21.16 -6.70 -0.50
CA VAL A 173 20.31 -7.43 -1.47
C VAL A 173 18.88 -6.90 -1.47
N GLU A 174 18.13 -7.08 -0.38
CA GLU A 174 16.70 -6.73 -0.34
C GLU A 174 16.45 -5.23 -0.46
N GLY A 175 17.16 -4.41 0.33
CA GLY A 175 17.02 -2.96 0.29
C GLY A 175 17.30 -2.41 -1.11
N PRO A 176 18.50 -2.65 -1.67
CA PRO A 176 18.83 -2.17 -3.01
C PRO A 176 17.89 -2.69 -4.11
N ALA A 177 17.40 -3.93 -4.01
CA ALA A 177 16.43 -4.46 -4.97
C ALA A 177 15.10 -3.70 -4.92
N LEU A 178 14.59 -3.44 -3.72
CA LEU A 178 13.37 -2.66 -3.50
C LEU A 178 13.52 -1.20 -3.97
N PHE A 179 14.63 -0.53 -3.66
CA PHE A 179 14.83 0.85 -4.14
C PHE A 179 14.93 0.93 -5.67
N ARG A 180 15.61 -0.03 -6.31
CA ARG A 180 15.60 -0.13 -7.79
C ARG A 180 14.21 -0.40 -8.34
N SER A 181 13.41 -1.15 -7.59
CA SER A 181 12.04 -1.45 -7.97
C SER A 181 11.19 -0.20 -7.96
N VAL A 182 11.22 0.57 -6.88
CA VAL A 182 10.53 1.86 -6.80
C VAL A 182 10.97 2.82 -7.91
N GLN A 183 12.27 2.89 -8.21
CA GLN A 183 12.78 3.73 -9.31
C GLN A 183 12.18 3.33 -10.67
N THR A 184 12.03 2.03 -10.91
CA THR A 184 11.41 1.51 -12.14
C THR A 184 9.92 1.85 -12.21
N ASP A 185 9.21 1.76 -11.09
CA ASP A 185 7.79 2.13 -11.03
C ASP A 185 7.60 3.64 -11.24
N LEU A 186 8.47 4.49 -10.68
CA LEU A 186 8.45 5.93 -10.94
C LEU A 186 8.71 6.28 -12.40
N ALA A 187 9.60 5.56 -13.08
CA ALA A 187 9.84 5.74 -14.51
C ALA A 187 8.58 5.43 -15.36
N GLN A 188 7.72 4.52 -14.88
CA GLN A 188 6.47 4.15 -15.55
C GLN A 188 5.31 5.08 -15.17
N LEU A 189 5.09 5.31 -13.87
CA LEU A 189 3.94 6.04 -13.34
C LEU A 189 4.13 7.57 -13.42
N GLY A 190 5.37 8.04 -13.29
CA GLY A 190 5.70 9.42 -12.98
C GLY A 190 5.55 9.73 -11.49
N GLY A 191 5.70 11.01 -11.15
CA GLY A 191 5.60 11.50 -9.77
C GLY A 191 6.86 11.29 -8.94
N LEU A 192 6.67 11.27 -7.63
CA LEU A 192 7.73 11.13 -6.63
C LEU A 192 7.48 9.88 -5.78
N SER A 193 8.48 9.46 -5.00
CA SER A 193 8.29 8.42 -3.99
C SER A 193 8.86 8.87 -2.66
N ILE A 194 8.28 8.37 -1.57
CA ILE A 194 8.85 8.49 -0.22
C ILE A 194 8.86 7.14 0.46
N PHE A 195 9.90 6.90 1.25
CA PHE A 195 9.95 5.78 2.18
C PHE A 195 9.43 6.27 3.54
N ASN A 196 8.42 5.59 4.07
CA ASN A 196 7.80 5.85 5.37
C ASN A 196 8.47 5.06 6.50
#